data_AF-A0A434V233-F1
#
_entry.id   AF-A0A434V233-F1
#
_cell.length_a   1.000
_cell.length_b   1.000
_cell.length_c   1.000
_cell.angle_alpha   90.00
_cell.angle_beta   90.00
_cell.angle_gamma   90.00
#
_symmetry.space_group_name_H-M   'P 1'
#
loop_
_entity.id
_entity.type
_entity.pdbx_description
1 polymer ?
#
loop_
_entity_poly.entity_id
_entity_poly.type
_entity_poly.pdbx_seq_one_letter_code
_entity_poly.pdbx_strand_id
1 'polypeptide(L)'
;MRKADWSRRLVQENQLSVNDLIWPIFVIDGKNTREPIAAMPDVYRLTIDLAVKEAERAAKLGIPAIATFPNVELALRDQTGSHILDPENVINRATRAIKQAVPEIGIITDAALDPFTSHGHDGILRDGIIVNDETVEQVAAAAVIQAAAGADIIAPSDMMDGRIGAIRDALDANGFQDVAIMS
;
A
#
# COMPACT_ATOMS: atom_id res chain seq x y z
N MET A 1 -21.86 -21.56 -30.41
CA MET A 1 -21.44 -22.05 -29.08
C MET A 1 -22.08 -21.20 -27.96
N ARG A 2 -23.42 -21.16 -27.84
CA ARG A 2 -24.11 -20.35 -26.78
C ARG A 2 -25.35 -21.04 -26.16
N LYS A 3 -25.87 -22.11 -26.80
CA LYS A 3 -27.18 -22.73 -26.48
C LYS A 3 -27.21 -23.45 -25.13
N ALA A 4 -26.12 -24.09 -24.73
CA ALA A 4 -26.06 -24.91 -23.52
C ALA A 4 -24.87 -24.51 -22.64
N ASP A 5 -24.99 -24.75 -21.33
CA ASP A 5 -23.94 -24.46 -20.34
C ASP A 5 -22.59 -25.08 -20.73
N TRP A 6 -22.56 -26.38 -21.00
CA TRP A 6 -21.34 -27.10 -21.39
C TRP A 6 -20.67 -26.46 -22.62
N SER A 7 -21.46 -25.94 -23.57
CA SER A 7 -20.93 -25.33 -24.79
C SER A 7 -20.34 -23.95 -24.55
N ARG A 8 -20.79 -23.25 -23.51
CA ARG A 8 -20.22 -21.96 -23.07
C ARG A 8 -18.93 -22.20 -22.29
N ARG A 9 -18.91 -23.16 -21.36
CA ARG A 9 -17.69 -23.54 -20.62
C ARG A 9 -16.57 -24.02 -21.54
N LEU A 10 -16.89 -24.73 -22.62
CA LEU A 10 -15.89 -25.20 -23.60
C LEU A 10 -15.18 -24.05 -24.35
N VAL A 11 -15.87 -22.92 -24.58
CA VAL A 11 -15.35 -21.78 -25.36
C VAL A 11 -15.08 -20.55 -24.51
N GLN A 12 -15.15 -20.68 -23.18
CA GLN A 12 -14.91 -19.58 -22.27
C GLN A 12 -13.42 -19.24 -22.27
N GLU A 13 -13.08 -18.04 -22.71
CA GLU A 13 -11.69 -17.59 -22.86
C GLU A 13 -11.07 -17.15 -21.53
N ASN A 14 -11.88 -16.63 -20.61
CA ASN A 14 -11.41 -16.05 -19.36
C ASN A 14 -12.22 -16.58 -18.18
N GLN A 15 -11.53 -16.81 -17.06
CA GLN A 15 -12.11 -17.16 -15.78
C GLN A 15 -11.45 -16.33 -14.70
N LEU A 16 -12.25 -15.77 -13.79
CA LEU A 16 -11.75 -15.10 -12.59
C LEU A 16 -11.65 -16.11 -11.45
N SER A 17 -10.58 -16.01 -10.69
CA SER A 17 -10.30 -16.76 -9.47
C SER A 17 -9.95 -15.81 -8.32
N VAL A 18 -9.92 -16.32 -7.09
CA VAL A 18 -9.49 -15.51 -5.94
C VAL A 18 -8.02 -15.09 -6.02
N ASN A 19 -7.20 -15.84 -6.79
CA ASN A 19 -5.78 -15.54 -6.99
C ASN A 19 -5.55 -14.27 -7.83
N ASP A 20 -6.60 -13.76 -8.48
CA ASP A 20 -6.56 -12.54 -9.29
C ASP A 20 -6.92 -11.28 -8.46
N LEU A 21 -7.22 -11.44 -7.17
CA LEU A 21 -7.73 -10.37 -6.32
C LEU A 21 -6.65 -9.84 -5.37
N ILE A 22 -6.47 -8.52 -5.38
CA ILE A 22 -5.79 -7.79 -4.29
C ILE A 22 -6.88 -6.99 -3.58
N TRP A 23 -6.86 -6.97 -2.25
CA TRP A 23 -7.85 -6.22 -1.47
C TRP A 23 -7.23 -4.95 -0.87
N PRO A 24 -7.55 -3.75 -1.39
CA PRO A 24 -7.17 -2.48 -0.76
C PRO A 24 -7.90 -2.26 0.56
N ILE A 25 -7.17 -1.82 1.59
CA ILE A 25 -7.74 -1.40 2.87
C ILE A 25 -7.17 -0.04 3.30
N PHE A 26 -8.00 0.75 3.96
CA PHE A 26 -7.60 2.05 4.50
C PHE A 26 -7.31 1.95 5.99
N VAL A 27 -6.16 2.45 6.42
CA VAL A 27 -5.69 2.33 7.81
C VAL A 27 -5.62 3.70 8.47
N ILE A 28 -6.08 3.76 9.72
CA ILE A 28 -6.04 4.94 10.59
C ILE A 28 -5.42 4.59 11.94
N ASP A 29 -4.98 5.64 12.65
CA ASP A 29 -4.62 5.55 14.05
C ASP A 29 -5.83 5.41 14.97
N GLY A 30 -5.55 5.00 16.21
CA GLY A 30 -6.57 4.75 17.24
C GLY A 30 -6.70 3.28 17.60
N LYS A 31 -7.87 2.92 18.15
CA LYS A 31 -8.13 1.56 18.65
C LYS A 31 -9.59 1.18 18.50
N ASN A 32 -9.87 0.02 17.92
CA ASN A 32 -11.20 -0.57 17.78
C ASN A 32 -12.22 0.40 17.13
N THR A 33 -11.75 1.18 16.16
CA THR A 33 -12.54 2.15 15.41
C THR A 33 -12.60 1.76 13.93
N ARG A 34 -13.81 1.88 13.37
CA ARG A 34 -14.16 1.68 11.97
C ARG A 34 -14.91 2.91 11.48
N GLU A 35 -14.32 3.70 10.60
CA GLU A 35 -14.91 4.94 10.10
C GLU A 35 -15.45 4.75 8.67
N PRO A 36 -16.73 5.03 8.40
CA PRO A 36 -17.27 4.92 7.04
C PRO A 36 -16.68 5.98 6.11
N ILE A 37 -16.40 5.60 4.87
CA ILE A 37 -16.01 6.54 3.82
C ILE A 37 -17.27 6.91 3.03
N ALA A 38 -17.77 8.14 3.19
CA ALA A 38 -19.05 8.55 2.60
C ALA A 38 -19.11 8.40 1.06
N ALA A 39 -18.00 8.61 0.37
CA ALA A 39 -17.90 8.45 -1.07
C ALA A 39 -17.78 6.99 -1.54
N MET A 40 -17.53 6.04 -0.63
CA MET A 40 -17.34 4.62 -0.91
C MET A 40 -18.22 3.79 0.03
N PRO A 41 -19.52 3.61 -0.29
CA PRO A 41 -20.43 2.82 0.53
C PRO A 41 -19.84 1.43 0.85
N ASP A 42 -20.02 1.00 2.10
CA ASP A 42 -19.49 -0.26 2.66
C ASP A 42 -17.95 -0.38 2.74
N VAL A 43 -17.23 0.71 2.45
CA VAL A 43 -15.78 0.82 2.65
C VAL A 43 -15.49 1.70 3.86
N TYR A 44 -14.47 1.30 4.61
CA TYR A 44 -14.16 1.90 5.90
C TYR A 44 -12.67 2.12 6.07
N ARG A 45 -12.33 3.13 6.86
CA ARG A 45 -11.01 3.26 7.48
C ARG A 45 -10.98 2.44 8.76
N LEU A 46 -9.92 1.68 8.93
CA LEU A 46 -9.78 0.71 10.00
C LEU A 46 -8.58 1.06 10.86
N THR A 47 -8.79 1.04 12.17
CA THR A 47 -7.68 1.00 13.12
C THR A 47 -6.86 -0.28 12.92
N ILE A 48 -5.57 -0.26 13.27
CA ILE A 48 -4.65 -1.37 13.01
C ILE A 48 -5.18 -2.71 13.57
N ASP A 49 -5.79 -2.71 14.75
CA ASP A 49 -6.36 -3.92 15.35
C ASP A 49 -7.55 -4.50 14.55
N LEU A 50 -8.26 -3.68 13.78
CA LEU A 50 -9.30 -4.13 12.86
C LEU A 50 -8.74 -4.48 11.48
N ALA A 51 -7.70 -3.78 11.01
CA ALA A 51 -7.00 -4.13 9.77
C ALA A 51 -6.42 -5.55 9.83
N VAL A 52 -5.85 -5.94 10.98
CA VAL A 52 -5.39 -7.32 11.23
C VAL A 52 -6.53 -8.33 11.09
N LYS A 53 -7.72 -8.06 11.64
CA LYS A 53 -8.88 -8.95 11.51
C LYS A 53 -9.36 -9.09 10.06
N GLU A 54 -9.34 -8.01 9.28
CA GLU A 54 -9.67 -8.09 7.86
C GLU A 54 -8.58 -8.83 7.07
N ALA A 55 -7.31 -8.76 7.47
CA ALA A 55 -6.24 -9.59 6.90
C ALA A 55 -6.43 -11.09 7.18
N GLU A 56 -6.77 -11.46 8.42
CA GLU A 56 -7.11 -12.85 8.78
C GLU A 56 -8.30 -13.35 7.93
N ARG A 57 -9.30 -12.48 7.74
CA ARG A 57 -10.46 -12.78 6.90
C ARG A 57 -10.07 -12.94 5.43
N ALA A 58 -9.21 -12.07 4.91
CA ALA A 58 -8.73 -12.13 3.54
C ALA A 58 -8.02 -13.45 3.27
N ALA A 59 -7.10 -13.86 4.15
CA ALA A 59 -6.42 -15.14 4.08
C ALA A 59 -7.40 -16.32 4.13
N LYS A 60 -8.39 -16.28 5.03
CA LYS A 60 -9.45 -17.32 5.10
C LYS A 60 -10.27 -17.45 3.81
N LEU A 61 -10.47 -16.33 3.10
CA LEU A 61 -11.16 -16.32 1.80
C LEU A 61 -10.27 -16.75 0.64
N GLY A 62 -8.95 -16.88 0.85
CA GLY A 62 -7.97 -17.21 -0.17
C GLY A 62 -7.45 -16.02 -0.96
N ILE A 63 -7.68 -14.78 -0.49
CA ILE A 63 -7.15 -13.57 -1.13
C ILE A 63 -5.63 -13.53 -0.90
N PRO A 64 -4.80 -13.46 -1.96
CA PRO A 64 -3.36 -13.59 -1.84
C PRO A 64 -2.66 -12.39 -1.21
N ALA A 65 -3.19 -11.18 -1.41
CA ALA A 65 -2.52 -9.96 -0.98
C ALA A 65 -3.47 -8.81 -0.61
N ILE A 66 -2.99 -7.93 0.26
CA ILE A 66 -3.64 -6.70 0.68
C ILE A 66 -2.75 -5.51 0.32
N ALA A 67 -3.36 -4.46 -0.20
CA ALA A 67 -2.72 -3.15 -0.38
C ALA A 67 -3.19 -2.20 0.73
N THR A 68 -2.24 -1.63 1.48
CA THR A 68 -2.55 -0.76 2.62
C THR A 68 -2.38 0.71 2.26
N PHE A 69 -3.40 1.52 2.57
CA PHE A 69 -3.40 2.96 2.30
C PHE A 69 -3.67 3.75 3.58
N PRO A 70 -2.81 4.71 3.97
CA PRO A 70 -3.01 5.44 5.20
C PRO A 70 -3.97 6.61 5.04
N ASN A 71 -4.73 6.89 6.09
CA ASN A 71 -5.32 8.21 6.27
C ASN A 71 -4.63 8.88 7.46
N VAL A 72 -3.55 9.60 7.16
CA VAL A 72 -2.68 10.26 8.14
C VAL A 72 -3.37 11.50 8.71
N GLU A 73 -3.23 11.73 10.02
CA GLU A 73 -3.75 12.93 10.67
C GLU A 73 -3.13 14.21 10.07
N LEU A 74 -3.93 15.26 9.91
CA LEU A 74 -3.46 16.52 9.31
C LEU A 74 -2.26 17.14 10.06
N ALA A 75 -2.16 16.93 11.38
CA ALA A 75 -1.05 17.45 12.18
C ALA A 75 0.30 16.78 11.88
N LEU A 76 0.28 15.60 11.25
CA LEU A 76 1.46 14.85 10.81
C LEU A 76 1.79 15.10 9.34
N ARG A 77 1.07 16.02 8.68
CA ARG A 77 1.29 16.37 7.28
C ARG A 77 2.02 17.70 7.16
N ASP A 78 3.00 17.75 6.27
CA ASP A 78 3.78 18.96 5.98
C ASP A 78 4.03 19.15 4.47
N GLN A 79 4.77 20.18 4.08
CA GLN A 79 5.03 20.47 2.66
C GLN A 79 5.93 19.44 1.95
N THR A 80 6.56 18.55 2.72
CA THR A 80 7.54 17.58 2.23
C THR A 80 7.07 16.15 2.37
N GLY A 81 5.97 15.89 3.09
CA GLY A 81 5.55 14.53 3.42
C GLY A 81 6.50 13.82 4.38
N SER A 82 7.24 14.55 5.23
CA SER A 82 8.38 14.01 5.98
C SER A 82 8.02 12.82 6.89
N HIS A 83 6.78 12.76 7.36
CA HIS A 83 6.29 11.68 8.23
C HIS A 83 6.23 10.30 7.54
N ILE A 84 6.37 10.23 6.21
CA ILE A 84 6.57 8.94 5.53
C ILE A 84 7.85 8.23 6.02
N LEU A 85 8.85 9.00 6.47
CA LEU A 85 10.12 8.50 6.97
C LEU A 85 10.08 8.09 8.45
N ASP A 86 8.93 8.21 9.13
CA ASP A 86 8.78 7.69 10.49
C ASP A 86 8.61 6.15 10.45
N PRO A 87 9.52 5.37 11.05
CA PRO A 87 9.37 3.91 11.15
C PRO A 87 8.12 3.46 11.93
N GLU A 88 7.56 4.34 12.75
CA GLU A 88 6.33 4.16 13.52
C GLU A 88 5.11 4.85 12.88
N ASN A 89 5.18 5.27 11.61
CA ASN A 89 3.99 5.69 10.89
C ASN A 89 2.94 4.55 10.80
N VAL A 90 1.70 4.93 10.52
CA VAL A 90 0.55 4.00 10.58
C VAL A 90 0.69 2.80 9.62
N ILE A 91 1.29 2.97 8.44
CA ILE A 91 1.49 1.87 7.47
C ILE A 91 2.54 0.89 7.95
N ASN A 92 3.65 1.38 8.47
CA ASN A 92 4.73 0.54 8.97
C ASN A 92 4.27 -0.25 10.20
N ARG A 93 3.53 0.37 11.12
CA ARG A 93 2.91 -0.34 12.26
C ARG A 93 1.86 -1.36 11.80
N ALA A 94 1.03 -1.02 10.82
CA ALA A 94 0.03 -1.94 10.28
C ALA A 94 0.68 -3.15 9.59
N THR A 95 1.71 -2.91 8.78
CA THR A 95 2.48 -3.95 8.09
C THR A 95 3.07 -4.94 9.10
N ARG A 96 3.78 -4.45 10.13
CA ARG A 96 4.32 -5.30 11.21
C ARG A 96 3.24 -6.13 11.89
N ALA A 97 2.12 -5.49 12.26
CA ALA A 97 1.02 -6.16 12.96
C ALA A 97 0.35 -7.24 12.09
N ILE A 98 0.14 -6.96 10.80
CA ILE A 98 -0.48 -7.91 9.88
C ILE A 98 0.48 -9.08 9.61
N LYS A 99 1.75 -8.83 9.29
CA LYS A 99 2.73 -9.92 9.07
C LYS A 99 2.94 -10.78 10.31
N GLN A 100 2.79 -10.23 11.52
CA GLN A 100 2.84 -11.01 12.75
C GLN A 100 1.64 -11.97 12.89
N ALA A 101 0.44 -11.54 12.47
CA ALA A 101 -0.79 -12.32 12.61
C ALA A 101 -1.03 -13.29 11.44
N VAL A 102 -0.67 -12.89 10.22
CA VAL A 102 -0.96 -13.59 8.97
C VAL A 102 0.30 -13.57 8.09
N PRO A 103 1.37 -14.28 8.46
CA PRO A 103 2.66 -14.19 7.77
C PRO A 103 2.60 -14.60 6.29
N GLU A 104 1.62 -15.42 5.90
CA GLU A 104 1.44 -15.93 4.55
C GLU A 104 0.73 -14.96 3.58
N ILE A 105 0.06 -13.91 4.08
CA ILE A 105 -0.59 -12.93 3.19
C ILE A 105 0.47 -11.94 2.69
N GLY A 106 0.39 -11.62 1.39
CA GLY A 106 1.23 -10.60 0.79
C GLY A 106 0.80 -9.21 1.24
N ILE A 107 1.75 -8.37 1.65
CA ILE A 107 1.52 -6.97 1.97
C ILE A 107 2.16 -6.08 0.93
N ILE A 108 1.31 -5.26 0.32
CA ILE A 108 1.67 -4.24 -0.65
C ILE A 108 1.56 -2.89 0.03
N THR A 109 2.66 -2.15 0.13
CA THR A 109 2.69 -0.80 0.67
C THR A 109 2.88 0.21 -0.45
N ASP A 110 2.18 1.34 -0.33
CA ASP A 110 2.31 2.45 -1.25
C ASP A 110 3.45 3.38 -0.80
N ALA A 111 4.39 3.66 -1.70
CA ALA A 111 5.50 4.57 -1.46
C ALA A 111 5.23 5.89 -2.21
N ALA A 112 4.34 6.72 -1.66
CA ALA A 112 3.96 8.02 -2.21
C ALA A 112 3.71 9.05 -1.10
N LEU A 113 3.88 10.34 -1.41
CA LEU A 113 3.84 11.40 -0.40
C LEU A 113 2.45 12.01 -0.19
N ASP A 114 1.45 11.74 -1.03
CA ASP A 114 0.14 12.40 -0.97
C ASP A 114 -0.61 12.25 0.37
N PRO A 115 -0.53 11.12 1.11
CA PRO A 115 -1.20 11.03 2.39
C PRO A 115 -0.44 11.82 3.46
N PHE A 116 0.84 12.12 3.23
CA PHE A 116 1.75 12.77 4.16
C PHE A 116 1.95 14.25 3.85
N THR A 117 1.62 14.72 2.65
CA THR A 117 1.76 16.14 2.31
C THR A 117 0.56 16.96 2.75
N SER A 118 0.80 18.21 3.16
CA SER A 118 -0.26 19.15 3.55
C SER A 118 -1.10 19.61 2.35
N HIS A 119 -0.58 19.45 1.13
CA HIS A 119 -1.22 19.83 -0.13
C HIS A 119 -1.81 18.64 -0.90
N GLY A 120 -1.52 17.40 -0.49
CA GLY A 120 -2.07 16.19 -1.13
C GLY A 120 -1.52 15.89 -2.52
N HIS A 121 -0.27 16.29 -2.80
CA HIS A 121 0.45 15.87 -4.01
C HIS A 121 1.47 14.80 -3.64
N ASP A 122 1.81 13.98 -4.63
CA ASP A 122 2.64 12.78 -4.45
C ASP A 122 4.13 13.09 -4.25
N GLY A 123 4.52 14.37 -4.37
CA GLY A 123 5.90 14.82 -4.24
C GLY A 123 6.07 16.11 -3.44
N ILE A 124 7.32 16.46 -3.20
CA ILE A 124 7.73 17.64 -2.43
C ILE A 124 7.42 18.92 -3.22
N LEU A 125 6.78 19.90 -2.59
CA LEU A 125 6.46 21.18 -3.21
C LEU A 125 7.55 22.24 -2.93
N ARG A 126 8.08 22.84 -4.00
CA ARG A 126 8.97 24.02 -3.97
C ARG A 126 8.45 25.06 -4.93
N ASP A 127 8.14 26.25 -4.42
CA ASP A 127 7.72 27.40 -5.25
C ASP A 127 6.60 27.07 -6.28
N GLY A 128 5.66 26.19 -5.90
CA GLY A 128 4.55 25.78 -6.75
C GLY A 128 4.86 24.61 -7.72
N ILE A 129 6.05 24.02 -7.64
CA ILE A 129 6.51 22.92 -8.48
C ILE A 129 6.76 21.68 -7.62
N ILE A 130 6.28 20.53 -8.09
CA ILE A 130 6.64 19.24 -7.49
C ILE A 130 8.03 18.85 -7.99
N VAL A 131 9.01 18.82 -7.09
CA VAL A 131 10.41 18.58 -7.44
C VAL A 131 10.69 17.08 -7.54
N ASN A 132 11.19 16.64 -8.70
CA ASN A 132 11.36 15.22 -9.01
C ASN A 132 12.40 14.53 -8.11
N ASP A 133 13.67 14.94 -8.19
CA ASP A 133 14.77 14.18 -7.60
C ASP A 133 14.75 14.19 -6.06
N GLU A 134 14.38 15.32 -5.44
CA GLU A 134 14.16 15.39 -3.99
C GLU A 134 13.03 14.42 -3.54
N THR A 135 11.96 14.31 -4.34
CA THR A 135 10.86 13.37 -4.06
C THR A 135 11.34 11.93 -4.21
N VAL A 136 12.08 11.62 -5.27
CA VAL A 136 12.63 10.28 -5.53
C VAL A 136 13.52 9.82 -4.38
N GLU A 137 14.38 10.69 -3.87
CA GLU A 137 15.25 10.38 -2.73
C GLU A 137 14.43 10.01 -1.49
N GLN A 138 13.39 10.79 -1.17
CA GLN A 138 12.54 10.55 -0.01
C GLN A 138 11.68 9.28 -0.16
N VAL A 139 11.12 9.05 -1.35
CA VAL A 139 10.33 7.83 -1.66
C VAL A 139 11.21 6.58 -1.58
N ALA A 140 12.45 6.63 -2.08
CA ALA A 140 13.39 5.51 -1.99
C ALA A 140 13.76 5.20 -0.52
N ALA A 141 13.98 6.23 0.31
CA ALA A 141 14.20 6.04 1.74
C ALA A 141 12.96 5.45 2.44
N ALA A 142 11.76 5.92 2.11
CA ALA A 142 10.51 5.38 2.63
C ALA A 142 10.32 3.89 2.26
N ALA A 143 10.63 3.51 1.02
CA ALA A 143 10.53 2.13 0.56
C ALA A 143 11.40 1.17 1.40
N VAL A 144 12.60 1.59 1.78
CA VAL A 144 13.47 0.82 2.68
C VAL A 144 12.85 0.65 4.07
N ILE A 145 12.22 1.70 4.61
CA ILE A 145 11.56 1.64 5.92
C ILE A 145 10.32 0.73 5.87
N GLN A 146 9.55 0.77 4.78
CA GLN A 146 8.41 -0.12 4.55
C GLN A 146 8.86 -1.58 4.41
N ALA A 147 9.94 -1.83 3.67
CA ALA A 147 10.56 -3.15 3.57
C ALA A 147 11.03 -3.66 4.94
N ALA A 148 11.66 -2.81 5.74
CA ALA A 148 12.06 -3.14 7.11
C ALA A 148 10.87 -3.44 8.05
N ALA A 149 9.69 -2.88 7.76
CA ALA A 149 8.45 -3.19 8.47
C ALA A 149 7.84 -4.55 8.05
N GLY A 150 8.33 -5.15 6.96
CA GLY A 150 7.88 -6.46 6.46
C GLY A 150 7.00 -6.40 5.21
N ALA A 151 7.01 -5.30 4.46
CA ALA A 151 6.32 -5.24 3.18
C ALA A 151 6.93 -6.25 2.19
N ASP A 152 6.08 -7.03 1.52
CA ASP A 152 6.51 -7.99 0.51
C ASP A 152 6.67 -7.32 -0.87
N ILE A 153 5.88 -6.26 -1.11
CA ILE A 153 5.90 -5.49 -2.36
C ILE A 153 5.81 -3.99 -2.04
N ILE A 154 6.71 -3.20 -2.63
CA ILE A 154 6.60 -1.74 -2.68
C ILE A 154 5.90 -1.36 -4.00
N ALA A 155 4.80 -0.62 -3.91
CA ALA A 155 4.05 -0.13 -5.06
C ALA A 155 4.12 1.41 -5.14
N PRO A 156 5.20 1.98 -5.71
CA PRO A 156 5.38 3.43 -5.78
C PRO A 156 4.40 4.05 -6.79
N SER A 157 3.42 4.80 -6.28
CA SER A 157 2.39 5.46 -7.09
C SER A 157 2.70 6.94 -7.41
N ASP A 158 3.86 7.46 -6.97
CA ASP A 158 4.28 8.86 -7.05
C ASP A 158 4.53 9.41 -8.46
N MET A 159 4.66 8.53 -9.45
CA MET A 159 4.86 8.87 -10.86
C MET A 159 6.12 9.72 -11.17
N MET A 160 7.09 9.83 -10.25
CA MET A 160 8.34 10.57 -10.52
C MET A 160 9.22 9.85 -11.56
N ASP A 161 9.96 10.61 -12.34
CA ASP A 161 10.91 10.05 -13.30
C ASP A 161 12.09 9.40 -12.56
N GLY A 162 12.42 8.16 -12.94
CA GLY A 162 13.55 7.42 -12.38
C GLY A 162 13.32 6.74 -11.03
N ARG A 163 12.16 6.93 -10.37
CA ARG A 163 11.93 6.41 -9.01
C ARG A 163 12.13 4.90 -8.85
N ILE A 164 11.75 4.10 -9.85
CA ILE A 164 11.85 2.64 -9.77
C ILE A 164 13.30 2.18 -9.61
N GLY A 165 14.22 2.81 -10.36
CA GLY A 165 15.65 2.51 -10.26
C GLY A 165 16.20 2.91 -8.89
N ALA A 166 15.87 4.11 -8.42
CA ALA A 166 16.30 4.60 -7.10
C ALA A 166 15.79 3.73 -5.94
N ILE A 167 14.51 3.31 -5.99
CA ILE A 167 13.94 2.40 -4.99
C ILE A 167 14.65 1.05 -5.02
N ARG A 168 14.88 0.47 -6.21
CA ARG A 168 15.61 -0.79 -6.35
C ARG A 168 17.02 -0.68 -5.76
N ASP A 169 17.79 0.33 -6.15
CA ASP A 169 19.15 0.54 -5.64
C ASP A 169 19.16 0.70 -4.11
N ALA A 170 18.20 1.43 -3.54
CA ALA A 170 18.06 1.61 -2.10
C ALA A 170 17.70 0.30 -1.37
N LEU A 171 16.75 -0.48 -1.89
CA LEU A 171 16.38 -1.79 -1.33
C LEU A 171 17.57 -2.76 -1.33
N ASP A 172 18.27 -2.86 -2.46
CA ASP A 172 19.40 -3.77 -2.63
C ASP A 172 20.57 -3.38 -1.69
N ALA A 173 20.86 -2.08 -1.58
CA ALA A 173 21.88 -1.56 -0.67
C ALA A 173 21.59 -1.83 0.81
N ASN A 174 20.32 -2.03 1.18
CA ASN A 174 19.88 -2.31 2.55
C ASN A 174 19.54 -3.78 2.81
N GLY A 175 19.80 -4.68 1.86
CA GLY A 175 19.59 -6.12 2.04
C GLY A 175 18.15 -6.60 1.81
N PHE A 176 17.35 -5.84 1.07
CA PHE A 176 15.96 -6.16 0.72
C PHE A 176 15.81 -6.59 -0.74
N GLN A 177 16.73 -7.44 -1.22
CA GLN A 177 16.78 -7.84 -2.64
C GLN A 177 15.50 -8.55 -3.11
N ASP A 178 14.88 -9.33 -2.21
CA ASP A 178 13.69 -10.14 -2.52
C ASP A 178 12.37 -9.35 -2.45
N VAL A 179 12.38 -8.11 -1.97
CA VAL A 179 11.18 -7.25 -1.94
C VAL A 179 10.84 -6.83 -3.37
N ALA A 180 9.61 -7.10 -3.80
CA ALA A 180 9.18 -6.78 -5.16
C ALA A 180 8.86 -5.29 -5.32
N ILE A 181 8.91 -4.81 -6.56
CA ILE A 181 8.41 -3.48 -6.92
C ILE A 181 7.27 -3.67 -7.92
N MET A 182 6.10 -3.12 -7.61
CA MET A 182 4.92 -3.10 -8.50
C MET A 182 4.74 -1.68 -9.05
N SER A 183 5.10 -1.49 -10.32
CA SER A 183 5.03 -0.19 -11.02
C SER A 183 3.82 -0.08 -11.94
#